data_AF-A0A3D1A4W3-F1
#
_entry.id   AF-A0A3D1A4W3-F1
#
_cell.length_a   1.000
_cell.length_b   1.000
_cell.length_c   1.000
_cell.angle_alpha   90.00
_cell.angle_beta   90.00
_cell.angle_gamma   90.00
#
_symmetry.space_group_name_H-M   'P 1'
#
loop_
_entity.id
_entity.type
_entity.pdbx_description
1 polymer ?
#
loop_
_entity_poly.entity_id
_entity_poly.type
_entity_poly.pdbx_seq_one_letter_code
_entity_poly.pdbx_strand_id
1 'polypeptide(L)'
;MNGTAAKTLRLAALAAGLLFCGLPALAQEEADAADRLAEYEVGIASGNPILAAAFLRDGEARELAEAGPRGAALLGKAEALKDLKDLLALPWDEARINQLNQSLTIRIDADKPLSGLGVGPEPEKLLTWLGRFAPTYPAAKKTVVTKAIRQWEVIFGTMTDTRAMSWAQADLGSGQGVQVTKAAWERMVLRERNAVIERLITNDPRFLVYNDQRLAAARQEATLDRDVRAFVGTLPPGVQSQLSGKSFEDQLYLLGNMFDNSSITAAPDLRARINSARSSLPQEVLPSGQRQVLGTMLNTSVAAELRGTQAGDRALAAFPGGLRITVAPVSGGYSRYDPATGSVVLDSETIQQYMRIKGYTATSVMSNPAQLAEIAKYMSPAVVYEAAHKSQADWAQSRGVYLPRTQENEIEAMALQGLFTTEKLQKDATFNTIMSDSRGFSQYAAKSVEIATEFKAGRSKGFATTVRQRYFSGLPSLDAAASQVLGAVTGELERRETMPAAEKASLDASGLNLAEALEMSPDELAGSVGEIQTPVLAKIQGDLSRLGVYRSRYNASDRQNSGALKALEAGTAPQKTNAPPVPV
;
A
#
# COMPACT_ATOMS: atom_id res chain seq x y z
N MET A 1 26.97 30.62 18.44
CA MET A 1 27.86 31.60 17.77
C MET A 1 27.43 31.69 16.31
N ASN A 2 27.23 32.92 15.83
CA ASN A 2 26.26 33.27 14.78
C ASN A 2 26.66 32.85 13.35
N GLY A 3 25.88 31.97 12.74
CA GLY A 3 25.99 31.54 11.33
C GLY A 3 25.52 32.57 10.29
N THR A 4 24.98 33.70 10.73
CA THR A 4 24.58 34.83 9.87
C THR A 4 25.78 35.61 9.34
N ALA A 5 26.90 35.68 10.07
CA ALA A 5 28.08 36.43 9.64
C ALA A 5 28.89 35.72 8.53
N ALA A 6 28.81 34.39 8.43
CA ALA A 6 29.50 33.62 7.41
C ALA A 6 28.80 33.63 6.04
N LYS A 7 27.48 33.89 6.00
CA LYS A 7 26.71 34.01 4.75
C LYS A 7 26.86 35.38 4.08
N THR A 8 26.98 36.45 4.86
CA THR A 8 27.21 37.81 4.32
C THR A 8 28.62 37.99 3.75
N LEU A 9 29.62 37.29 4.28
CA LEU A 9 31.01 37.36 3.77
C LEU A 9 31.22 36.60 2.45
N ARG A 10 30.43 35.56 2.15
CA ARG A 10 30.47 34.89 0.83
C ARG A 10 29.81 35.71 -0.28
N LEU A 11 28.79 36.52 0.04
CA LEU A 11 28.15 37.43 -0.91
C LEU A 11 29.02 38.66 -1.21
N ALA A 12 29.77 39.17 -0.23
CA ALA A 12 30.66 40.32 -0.45
C ALA A 12 31.92 39.97 -1.26
N ALA A 13 32.45 38.73 -1.15
CA ALA A 13 33.62 38.29 -1.91
C ALA A 13 33.30 37.96 -3.38
N LEU A 14 32.05 37.62 -3.72
CA LEU A 14 31.60 37.48 -5.11
C LEU A 14 31.28 38.84 -5.77
N ALA A 15 30.85 39.84 -4.99
CA ALA A 15 30.46 41.15 -5.52
C ALA A 15 31.64 42.06 -5.91
N ALA A 16 32.83 41.87 -5.36
CA ALA A 16 33.99 42.73 -5.64
C ALA A 16 34.94 42.20 -6.74
N GLY A 17 34.74 40.97 -7.23
CA GLY A 17 35.59 40.34 -8.26
C GLY A 17 34.91 40.08 -9.62
N LEU A 18 33.60 40.35 -9.75
CA LEU A 18 32.79 40.02 -10.95
C LEU A 18 32.14 41.22 -11.63
N LEU A 19 32.53 42.44 -11.29
CA LEU A 19 32.10 43.64 -12.01
C LEU A 19 33.00 43.84 -13.24
N PHE A 20 32.66 43.19 -14.35
CA PHE A 20 32.57 43.77 -15.72
C PHE A 20 32.69 42.80 -16.92
N CYS A 21 32.76 41.47 -16.75
CA CYS A 21 32.84 40.57 -17.92
C CYS A 21 31.93 39.31 -17.90
N GLY A 22 31.06 39.12 -16.89
CA GLY A 22 30.19 37.93 -16.76
C GLY A 22 28.67 38.16 -16.85
N LEU A 23 28.21 39.42 -16.89
CA LEU A 23 26.78 39.76 -16.85
C LEU A 23 25.93 39.30 -18.06
N PRO A 24 26.42 39.25 -19.32
CA PRO A 24 25.56 38.83 -20.43
C PRO A 24 25.31 37.31 -20.44
N ALA A 25 26.23 36.50 -19.92
CA ALA A 25 26.08 35.04 -19.90
C ALA A 25 25.02 34.59 -18.88
N LEU A 26 25.04 35.14 -17.66
CA LEU A 26 24.06 34.81 -16.62
C LEU A 26 22.65 35.31 -16.96
N ALA A 27 22.54 36.51 -17.56
CA ALA A 27 21.24 37.02 -18.01
C ALA A 27 20.66 36.23 -19.18
N GLN A 28 21.52 35.67 -20.03
CA GLN A 28 21.10 34.81 -21.15
C GLN A 28 20.71 33.41 -20.67
N GLU A 29 21.43 32.83 -19.71
CA GLU A 29 21.05 31.57 -19.06
C GLU A 29 19.70 31.67 -18.32
N GLU A 30 19.44 32.79 -17.62
CA GLU A 30 18.17 33.03 -16.93
C GLU A 30 17.01 33.25 -17.92
N ALA A 31 17.23 33.99 -19.01
CA ALA A 31 16.25 34.16 -20.09
C ALA A 31 15.92 32.81 -20.77
N ASP A 32 16.94 31.99 -21.05
CA ASP A 32 16.76 30.67 -21.62
C ASP A 32 15.97 29.74 -20.66
N ALA A 33 16.15 29.86 -19.34
CA ALA A 33 15.39 29.10 -18.36
C ALA A 33 13.92 29.55 -18.26
N ALA A 34 13.65 30.85 -18.38
CA ALA A 34 12.29 31.40 -18.39
C ALA A 34 11.50 30.95 -19.63
N ASP A 35 12.12 30.95 -20.80
CA ASP A 35 11.51 30.48 -22.05
C ASP A 35 11.18 28.98 -21.97
N ARG A 36 12.11 28.16 -21.45
CA ARG A 36 11.86 26.72 -21.20
C ARG A 36 10.74 26.51 -20.20
N LEU A 37 10.70 27.29 -19.11
CA LEU A 37 9.62 27.21 -18.11
C LEU A 37 8.25 27.50 -18.74
N ALA A 38 8.13 28.54 -19.57
CA ALA A 38 6.88 28.85 -20.27
C ALA A 38 6.44 27.70 -21.20
N GLU A 39 7.37 27.08 -21.91
CA GLU A 39 7.09 25.88 -22.72
C GLU A 39 6.58 24.72 -21.85
N TYR A 40 7.23 24.49 -20.70
CA TYR A 40 6.82 23.45 -19.75
C TYR A 40 5.42 23.71 -19.18
N GLU A 41 5.10 24.94 -18.80
CA GLU A 41 3.77 25.30 -18.29
C GLU A 41 2.67 24.97 -19.30
N VAL A 42 2.84 25.39 -20.57
CA VAL A 42 1.90 25.09 -21.65
C VAL A 42 1.82 23.58 -21.90
N GLY A 43 2.98 22.91 -21.93
CA GLY A 43 3.08 21.48 -22.11
C GLY A 43 2.33 20.68 -21.05
N ILE A 44 2.60 20.97 -19.78
CA ILE A 44 2.00 20.31 -18.62
C ILE A 44 0.50 20.59 -18.56
N ALA A 45 0.06 21.83 -18.81
CA ALA A 45 -1.36 22.19 -18.87
C ALA A 45 -2.11 21.42 -19.96
N SER A 46 -1.44 21.05 -21.06
CA SER A 46 -2.01 20.22 -22.14
C SER A 46 -1.99 18.71 -21.85
N GLY A 47 -1.50 18.30 -20.67
CA GLY A 47 -1.38 16.91 -20.26
C GLY A 47 -0.16 16.17 -20.84
N ASN A 48 0.87 16.87 -21.32
CA ASN A 48 2.00 16.25 -22.00
C ASN A 48 3.01 15.60 -21.02
N PRO A 49 3.13 14.26 -20.97
CA PRO A 49 4.02 13.59 -20.03
C PRO A 49 5.50 13.66 -20.41
N ILE A 50 5.83 14.03 -21.65
CA ILE A 50 7.22 14.20 -22.10
C ILE A 50 7.77 15.52 -21.55
N LEU A 51 7.01 16.61 -21.72
CA LEU A 51 7.38 17.92 -21.19
C LEU A 51 7.35 17.94 -19.65
N ALA A 52 6.39 17.25 -19.03
CA ALA A 52 6.41 17.04 -17.58
C ALA A 52 7.72 16.38 -17.11
N ALA A 53 8.17 15.30 -17.76
CA ALA A 53 9.42 14.63 -17.42
C ALA A 53 10.68 15.45 -17.77
N ALA A 54 10.61 16.35 -18.76
CA ALA A 54 11.69 17.28 -19.07
C ALA A 54 11.81 18.33 -17.96
N PHE A 55 10.71 19.00 -17.60
CA PHE A 55 10.65 19.95 -16.49
C PHE A 55 11.19 19.36 -15.18
N LEU A 56 10.77 18.14 -14.81
CA LEU A 56 11.24 17.51 -13.57
C LEU A 56 12.75 17.27 -13.51
N ARG A 57 13.45 17.28 -14.66
CA ARG A 57 14.90 17.12 -14.77
C ARG A 57 15.65 18.43 -15.02
N ASP A 58 14.95 19.50 -15.38
CA ASP A 58 15.53 20.82 -15.60
C ASP A 58 15.63 21.56 -14.26
N GLY A 59 16.82 21.53 -13.66
CA GLY A 59 17.07 22.13 -12.35
C GLY A 59 16.83 23.65 -12.34
N GLU A 60 17.28 24.34 -13.39
CA GLU A 60 17.17 25.80 -13.51
C GLU A 60 15.70 26.23 -13.68
N ALA A 61 14.97 25.61 -14.60
CA ALA A 61 13.56 25.93 -14.81
C ALA A 61 12.71 25.60 -13.57
N ARG A 62 13.07 24.56 -12.82
CA ARG A 62 12.43 24.24 -11.54
C ARG A 62 12.73 25.28 -10.46
N GLU A 63 13.99 25.68 -10.29
CA GLU A 63 14.35 26.71 -9.31
C GLU A 63 13.62 28.02 -9.60
N LEU A 64 13.51 28.39 -10.88
CA LEU A 64 12.72 29.54 -11.33
C LEU A 64 11.23 29.36 -11.03
N ALA A 65 10.66 28.18 -11.30
CA ALA A 65 9.26 27.88 -10.98
C ALA A 65 8.99 27.94 -9.47
N GLU A 66 9.88 27.37 -8.65
CA GLU A 66 9.80 27.33 -7.18
C GLU A 66 9.87 28.73 -6.55
N ALA A 67 10.54 29.69 -7.20
CA ALA A 67 10.53 31.09 -6.80
C ALA A 67 9.19 31.80 -7.07
N GLY A 68 8.36 31.26 -7.98
CA GLY A 68 7.04 31.78 -8.33
C GLY A 68 5.90 31.15 -7.51
N PRO A 69 4.75 31.84 -7.42
CA PRO A 69 3.59 31.36 -6.64
C PRO A 69 2.98 30.06 -7.18
N ARG A 70 3.21 29.74 -8.46
CA ARG A 70 2.64 28.57 -9.15
C ARG A 70 3.56 27.35 -9.19
N GLY A 71 4.79 27.45 -8.69
CA GLY A 71 5.80 26.40 -8.79
C GLY A 71 5.37 25.06 -8.24
N ALA A 72 4.79 25.06 -7.03
CA ALA A 72 4.32 23.84 -6.37
C ALA A 72 3.17 23.15 -7.13
N ALA A 73 2.22 23.92 -7.66
CA ALA A 73 1.12 23.39 -8.48
C ALA A 73 1.63 22.81 -9.81
N LEU A 74 2.58 23.49 -10.47
CA LEU A 74 3.21 23.01 -11.69
C LEU A 74 3.97 21.70 -11.45
N LEU A 75 4.76 21.65 -10.37
CA LEU A 75 5.48 20.46 -9.92
C LEU A 75 4.53 19.28 -9.65
N GLY A 76 3.44 19.54 -8.91
CA GLY A 76 2.42 18.52 -8.65
C GLY A 76 1.83 17.97 -9.94
N LYS A 77 1.43 18.82 -10.90
CA LYS A 77 0.90 18.38 -12.21
C LYS A 77 1.93 17.58 -13.01
N ALA A 78 3.19 18.00 -13.00
CA ALA A 78 4.26 17.29 -13.70
C ALA A 78 4.51 15.89 -13.13
N GLU A 79 4.58 15.76 -11.80
CA GLU A 79 4.73 14.46 -11.13
C GLU A 79 3.52 13.56 -11.39
N ALA A 80 2.29 14.10 -11.45
CA ALA A 80 1.08 13.33 -11.78
C ALA A 80 1.16 12.70 -13.19
N LEU A 81 1.57 13.50 -14.19
CA LEU A 81 1.68 13.04 -15.58
C LEU A 81 2.80 12.02 -15.74
N LYS A 82 3.94 12.24 -15.08
CA LYS A 82 5.05 11.28 -15.06
C LYS A 82 4.61 9.96 -14.40
N ASP A 83 3.98 10.02 -13.24
CA ASP A 83 3.49 8.84 -12.52
C ASP A 83 2.46 8.05 -13.34
N LEU A 84 1.50 8.71 -13.99
CA LEU A 84 0.55 8.02 -14.88
C LEU A 84 1.28 7.32 -16.03
N LYS A 85 2.25 7.99 -16.65
CA LYS A 85 3.06 7.39 -17.73
C LYS A 85 3.82 6.17 -17.22
N ASP A 86 4.45 6.27 -16.05
CA ASP A 86 5.21 5.19 -15.43
C ASP A 86 4.30 4.01 -15.02
N LEU A 87 3.13 4.29 -14.42
CA LEU A 87 2.10 3.29 -14.11
C LEU A 87 1.71 2.54 -15.38
N LEU A 88 1.35 3.27 -16.42
CA LEU A 88 0.90 2.65 -17.66
C LEU A 88 2.05 1.94 -18.37
N ALA A 89 3.32 2.31 -18.17
CA ALA A 89 4.47 1.61 -18.73
C ALA A 89 4.68 0.20 -18.13
N LEU A 90 4.13 -0.09 -16.94
CA LEU A 90 4.21 -1.41 -16.32
C LEU A 90 3.56 -2.52 -17.19
N PRO A 91 3.99 -3.79 -17.04
CA PRO A 91 3.45 -4.91 -17.78
C PRO A 91 2.06 -5.30 -17.24
N TRP A 92 1.02 -4.66 -17.75
CA TRP A 92 -0.37 -4.99 -17.45
C TRP A 92 -0.91 -6.03 -18.44
N ASP A 93 -1.53 -7.08 -17.90
CA ASP A 93 -2.18 -8.16 -18.65
C ASP A 93 -3.63 -8.33 -18.16
N GLU A 94 -4.37 -9.26 -18.77
CA GLU A 94 -5.78 -9.48 -18.40
C GLU A 94 -5.95 -9.99 -16.96
N ALA A 95 -4.95 -10.69 -16.42
CA ALA A 95 -5.00 -11.19 -15.04
C ALA A 95 -4.83 -10.06 -14.01
N ARG A 96 -4.39 -8.87 -14.43
CA ARG A 96 -4.15 -7.72 -13.55
C ARG A 96 -5.06 -6.52 -13.80
N ILE A 97 -6.20 -6.73 -14.46
CA ILE A 97 -7.15 -5.65 -14.80
C ILE A 97 -7.69 -4.96 -13.54
N ASN A 98 -8.02 -5.72 -12.49
CA ASN A 98 -8.57 -5.15 -11.27
C ASN A 98 -7.53 -4.34 -10.48
N GLN A 99 -6.26 -4.76 -10.49
CA GLN A 99 -5.16 -4.00 -9.91
C GLN A 99 -4.92 -2.70 -10.68
N LEU A 100 -4.92 -2.75 -12.03
CA LEU A 100 -4.83 -1.53 -12.83
C LEU A 100 -6.02 -0.59 -12.56
N ASN A 101 -7.25 -1.13 -12.44
CA ASN A 101 -8.42 -0.35 -12.09
C ASN A 101 -8.26 0.37 -10.74
N GLN A 102 -7.77 -0.31 -9.70
CA GLN A 102 -7.48 0.29 -8.41
C GLN A 102 -6.41 1.40 -8.53
N SER A 103 -5.32 1.13 -9.26
CA SER A 103 -4.26 2.12 -9.49
C SER A 103 -4.73 3.33 -10.28
N LEU A 104 -5.64 3.17 -11.23
CA LEU A 104 -6.25 4.28 -11.97
C LEU A 104 -7.22 5.06 -11.09
N THR A 105 -8.01 4.38 -10.25
CA THR A 105 -8.99 5.02 -9.35
C THR A 105 -8.33 6.09 -8.47
N ILE A 106 -7.13 5.83 -7.97
CA ILE A 106 -6.41 6.81 -7.13
C ILE A 106 -5.75 7.96 -7.90
N ARG A 107 -5.74 7.92 -9.24
CA ARG A 107 -5.02 8.88 -10.11
C ARG A 107 -5.92 9.78 -10.94
N ILE A 108 -7.03 9.24 -11.46
CA ILE A 108 -7.87 9.94 -12.45
C ILE A 108 -9.27 10.28 -11.93
N ASP A 109 -9.48 10.24 -10.61
CA ASP A 109 -10.77 10.60 -9.99
C ASP A 109 -10.99 12.13 -9.93
N ALA A 110 -12.21 12.58 -9.57
CA ALA A 110 -12.63 13.98 -9.58
C ALA A 110 -11.73 14.94 -8.80
N ASP A 111 -11.20 14.48 -7.68
CA ASP A 111 -10.36 15.21 -6.74
C ASP A 111 -8.85 15.13 -7.06
N LYS A 112 -8.48 14.51 -8.19
CA LYS A 112 -7.07 14.25 -8.54
C LYS A 112 -6.51 15.28 -9.53
N PRO A 113 -5.20 15.61 -9.45
CA PRO A 113 -4.57 16.60 -10.33
C PRO A 113 -4.75 16.34 -11.84
N LEU A 114 -4.80 15.06 -12.24
CA LEU A 114 -4.98 14.64 -13.64
C LEU A 114 -6.35 15.01 -14.23
N SER A 115 -7.37 15.21 -13.39
CA SER A 115 -8.69 15.66 -13.84
C SER A 115 -8.65 17.10 -14.37
N GLY A 116 -7.85 17.97 -13.74
CA GLY A 116 -7.59 19.32 -14.25
C GLY A 116 -6.75 19.39 -15.52
N LEU A 117 -6.15 18.26 -15.95
CA LEU A 117 -5.33 18.14 -17.16
C LEU A 117 -6.07 17.44 -18.31
N GLY A 118 -7.38 17.20 -18.16
CA GLY A 118 -8.20 16.55 -19.18
C GLY A 118 -7.96 15.04 -19.33
N VAL A 119 -7.34 14.40 -18.33
CA VAL A 119 -7.13 12.94 -18.31
C VAL A 119 -8.25 12.21 -17.57
N GLY A 120 -8.87 12.87 -16.59
CA GLY A 120 -10.09 12.48 -15.89
C GLY A 120 -11.09 13.65 -15.81
N PRO A 121 -12.13 13.58 -14.97
CA PRO A 121 -12.48 12.46 -14.11
C PRO A 121 -13.27 11.35 -14.79
N GLU A 122 -13.85 11.63 -15.97
CA GLU A 122 -14.48 10.61 -16.80
C GLU A 122 -13.39 9.62 -17.29
N PRO A 123 -13.47 8.33 -16.94
CA PRO A 123 -12.38 7.38 -17.18
C PRO A 123 -12.00 7.21 -18.66
N GLU A 124 -12.95 7.43 -19.58
CA GLU A 124 -12.76 7.35 -21.03
C GLU A 124 -11.78 8.42 -21.55
N LYS A 125 -11.62 9.56 -20.87
CA LYS A 125 -10.63 10.60 -21.24
C LYS A 125 -9.20 10.07 -21.25
N LEU A 126 -8.89 9.05 -20.43
CA LEU A 126 -7.61 8.37 -20.44
C LEU A 126 -7.29 7.73 -21.81
N LEU A 127 -8.30 7.22 -22.52
CA LEU A 127 -8.10 6.62 -23.85
C LEU A 127 -7.74 7.69 -24.89
N THR A 128 -8.35 8.87 -24.81
CA THR A 128 -8.00 10.03 -25.65
C THR A 128 -6.57 10.48 -25.37
N TRP A 129 -6.20 10.57 -24.08
CA TRP A 129 -4.83 10.92 -23.66
C TRP A 129 -3.81 9.90 -24.18
N LEU A 130 -4.09 8.60 -24.07
CA LEU A 130 -3.27 7.52 -24.62
C LEU A 130 -3.13 7.62 -26.15
N GLY A 131 -4.20 7.95 -26.87
CA GLY A 131 -4.16 8.16 -28.31
C GLY A 131 -3.20 9.28 -28.72
N ARG A 132 -3.15 10.36 -27.94
CA ARG A 132 -2.29 11.52 -28.19
C ARG A 132 -0.82 11.28 -27.79
N PHE A 133 -0.58 10.77 -26.58
CA PHE A 133 0.77 10.74 -25.99
C PHE A 133 1.43 9.37 -25.93
N ALA A 134 0.67 8.29 -26.18
CA ALA A 134 1.18 6.93 -26.26
C ALA A 134 0.59 6.16 -27.47
N PRO A 135 0.61 6.74 -28.70
CA PRO A 135 -0.02 6.11 -29.87
C PRO A 135 0.56 4.73 -30.19
N THR A 136 1.84 4.53 -29.90
CA THR A 136 2.62 3.31 -30.14
C THR A 136 2.34 2.17 -29.16
N TYR A 137 1.52 2.38 -28.12
CA TYR A 137 1.14 1.28 -27.22
C TYR A 137 0.42 0.16 -27.98
N PRO A 138 0.79 -1.12 -27.73
CA PRO A 138 0.15 -2.26 -28.39
C PRO A 138 -1.37 -2.27 -28.18
N ALA A 139 -2.11 -2.77 -29.18
CA ALA A 139 -3.57 -2.88 -29.10
C ALA A 139 -4.03 -3.65 -27.85
N ALA A 140 -3.36 -4.77 -27.53
CA ALA A 140 -3.63 -5.55 -26.32
C ALA A 140 -3.54 -4.71 -25.03
N LYS A 141 -2.57 -3.80 -24.96
CA LYS A 141 -2.41 -2.90 -23.80
C LYS A 141 -3.54 -1.89 -23.71
N LYS A 142 -3.95 -1.30 -24.85
CA LYS A 142 -5.11 -0.41 -24.91
C LYS A 142 -6.38 -1.15 -24.48
N THR A 143 -6.57 -2.41 -24.90
CA THR A 143 -7.67 -3.28 -24.45
C THR A 143 -7.66 -3.50 -22.94
N VAL A 144 -6.50 -3.78 -22.34
CA VAL A 144 -6.37 -3.92 -20.88
C VAL A 144 -6.76 -2.62 -20.16
N VAL A 145 -6.33 -1.46 -20.66
CA VAL A 145 -6.75 -0.16 -20.10
C VAL A 145 -8.26 0.04 -20.25
N THR A 146 -8.84 -0.24 -21.42
CA THR A 146 -10.29 -0.17 -21.66
C THR A 146 -11.08 -1.03 -20.68
N LYS A 147 -10.60 -2.25 -20.41
CA LYS A 147 -11.20 -3.13 -19.40
C LYS A 147 -11.05 -2.58 -17.99
N ALA A 148 -9.87 -2.05 -17.65
CA ALA A 148 -9.58 -1.50 -16.33
C ALA A 148 -10.35 -0.22 -16.03
N ILE A 149 -10.67 0.62 -17.02
CA ILE A 149 -11.55 1.78 -16.83
C ILE A 149 -13.03 1.40 -16.71
N ARG A 150 -13.36 0.10 -16.88
CA ARG A 150 -14.72 -0.45 -16.76
C ARG A 150 -15.68 0.25 -17.71
N GLN A 151 -15.29 0.40 -18.98
CA GLN A 151 -16.16 0.98 -20.01
C GLN A 151 -17.48 0.20 -20.08
N TRP A 152 -18.59 0.88 -20.39
CA TRP A 152 -19.93 0.29 -20.43
C TRP A 152 -19.97 -1.02 -21.22
N GLU A 153 -19.40 -1.05 -22.42
CA GLU A 153 -19.38 -2.20 -23.31
C GLU A 153 -18.60 -3.39 -22.73
N VAL A 154 -17.64 -3.13 -21.84
CA VAL A 154 -16.89 -4.20 -21.14
C VAL A 154 -17.77 -4.83 -20.06
N ILE A 155 -18.49 -4.00 -19.31
CA ILE A 155 -19.24 -4.44 -18.12
C ILE A 155 -20.61 -5.02 -18.51
N PHE A 156 -21.29 -4.39 -19.47
CA PHE A 156 -22.68 -4.68 -19.84
C PHE A 156 -22.84 -5.16 -21.29
N GLY A 157 -21.75 -5.22 -22.08
CA GLY A 157 -21.81 -5.70 -23.47
C GLY A 157 -22.61 -4.77 -24.38
N THR A 158 -23.49 -5.35 -25.20
CA THR A 158 -24.33 -4.61 -26.16
C THR A 158 -25.66 -4.13 -25.56
N MET A 159 -25.83 -4.17 -24.24
CA MET A 159 -27.03 -3.66 -23.59
C MET A 159 -27.13 -2.15 -23.84
N THR A 160 -28.16 -1.73 -24.59
CA THR A 160 -28.30 -0.33 -25.00
C THR A 160 -29.03 0.54 -24.00
N ASP A 161 -29.88 -0.01 -23.11
CA ASP A 161 -30.56 0.74 -22.07
C ASP A 161 -30.89 -0.07 -20.81
N THR A 162 -30.84 0.63 -19.68
CA THR A 162 -31.42 0.35 -18.36
C THR A 162 -31.25 -1.06 -17.78
N ARG A 163 -30.31 -1.22 -16.83
CA ARG A 163 -30.37 -2.33 -15.89
C ARG A 163 -31.25 -1.94 -14.70
N ALA A 164 -32.46 -2.47 -14.62
CA ALA A 164 -33.26 -2.43 -13.40
C ALA A 164 -32.54 -3.27 -12.34
N MET A 165 -31.85 -2.62 -11.42
CA MET A 165 -31.30 -3.31 -10.26
C MET A 165 -32.41 -3.33 -9.21
N SER A 166 -32.92 -4.49 -8.77
CA SER A 166 -33.81 -4.53 -7.59
C SER A 166 -32.95 -4.35 -6.33
N TRP A 167 -33.32 -3.42 -5.45
CA TRP A 167 -32.57 -3.10 -4.22
C TRP A 167 -33.43 -3.51 -3.04
N ALA A 168 -32.86 -4.22 -2.06
CA ALA A 168 -33.58 -4.62 -0.85
C ALA A 168 -34.13 -3.45 -0.02
N GLN A 169 -33.70 -2.19 -0.30
CA GLN A 169 -34.26 -0.97 0.30
C GLN A 169 -35.24 -0.21 -0.60
N ALA A 170 -35.43 -0.60 -1.86
CA ALA A 170 -36.39 0.00 -2.79
C ALA A 170 -37.75 -0.74 -2.81
N ASP A 171 -37.87 -1.84 -2.05
CA ASP A 171 -39.07 -2.69 -2.01
C ASP A 171 -40.13 -2.24 -1.00
N LEU A 172 -39.93 -1.11 -0.30
CA LEU A 172 -40.87 -0.61 0.73
C LEU A 172 -41.70 0.61 0.33
N GLY A 173 -41.83 0.97 -0.96
CA GLY A 173 -42.83 2.00 -1.29
C GLY A 173 -43.03 2.43 -2.73
N SER A 174 -42.13 2.15 -3.68
CA SER A 174 -42.32 2.64 -5.06
C SER A 174 -41.66 1.84 -6.18
N GLY A 175 -41.14 0.63 -5.93
CA GLY A 175 -40.80 -0.34 -6.99
C GLY A 175 -39.79 0.13 -8.06
N GLN A 176 -39.08 1.24 -7.86
CA GLN A 176 -38.03 1.68 -8.77
C GLN A 176 -36.68 1.27 -8.20
N GLY A 177 -36.28 0.06 -8.56
CA GLY A 177 -34.89 -0.33 -8.52
C GLY A 177 -33.99 0.69 -9.23
N VAL A 178 -32.82 1.04 -8.67
CA VAL A 178 -31.91 2.01 -9.31
C VAL A 178 -31.57 1.52 -10.72
N GLN A 179 -31.91 2.34 -11.70
CA GLN A 179 -31.60 2.12 -13.10
C GLN A 179 -30.25 2.75 -13.40
N VAL A 180 -29.25 1.95 -13.75
CA VAL A 180 -27.99 2.47 -14.28
C VAL A 180 -28.10 2.52 -15.80
N THR A 181 -28.09 3.72 -16.38
CA THR A 181 -28.09 3.96 -17.83
C THR A 181 -26.65 4.13 -18.34
N LYS A 182 -26.42 3.93 -19.63
CA LYS A 182 -25.12 4.14 -20.26
C LYS A 182 -24.61 5.57 -20.05
N ALA A 183 -25.46 6.57 -20.28
CA ALA A 183 -25.10 7.97 -20.10
C ALA A 183 -24.77 8.31 -18.64
N ALA A 184 -25.43 7.68 -17.65
CA ALA A 184 -25.07 7.85 -16.25
C ALA A 184 -23.72 7.19 -15.93
N TRP A 185 -23.48 5.97 -16.43
CA TRP A 185 -22.22 5.25 -16.25
C TRP A 185 -21.01 5.99 -16.83
N GLU A 186 -21.15 6.56 -18.03
CA GLU A 186 -20.10 7.32 -18.71
C GLU A 186 -19.70 8.60 -17.95
N ARG A 187 -20.60 9.15 -17.14
CA ARG A 187 -20.31 10.29 -16.25
C ARG A 187 -19.73 9.88 -14.90
N MET A 188 -19.84 8.60 -14.52
CA MET A 188 -19.33 8.11 -13.24
C MET A 188 -17.81 8.02 -13.26
N VAL A 189 -17.20 8.40 -12.14
CA VAL A 189 -15.79 8.15 -11.86
C VAL A 189 -15.55 6.68 -11.54
N LEU A 190 -14.30 6.21 -11.57
CA LEU A 190 -13.98 4.81 -11.30
C LEU A 190 -14.45 4.34 -9.92
N ARG A 191 -14.35 5.20 -8.90
CA ARG A 191 -14.81 4.90 -7.54
C ARG A 191 -16.31 4.56 -7.50
N GLU A 192 -17.13 5.34 -8.20
CA GLU A 192 -18.57 5.13 -8.30
C GLU A 192 -18.89 3.86 -9.09
N ARG A 193 -18.22 3.63 -10.23
CA ARG A 193 -18.34 2.38 -11.01
C ARG A 193 -18.01 1.15 -10.16
N ASN A 194 -16.97 1.25 -9.34
CA ASN A 194 -16.56 0.18 -8.43
C ASN A 194 -17.61 -0.09 -7.36
N ALA A 195 -18.17 0.95 -6.75
CA ALA A 195 -19.25 0.80 -5.76
C ALA A 195 -20.52 0.16 -6.36
N VAL A 196 -20.88 0.51 -7.59
CA VAL A 196 -22.01 -0.12 -8.31
C VAL A 196 -21.72 -1.61 -8.56
N ILE A 197 -20.52 -1.95 -9.02
CA ILE A 197 -20.13 -3.35 -9.27
C ILE A 197 -20.11 -4.17 -7.98
N GLU A 198 -19.62 -3.64 -6.86
CA GLU A 198 -19.66 -4.36 -5.57
C GLU A 198 -21.09 -4.72 -5.15
N ARG A 199 -22.05 -3.82 -5.40
CA ARG A 199 -23.47 -4.11 -5.17
C ARG A 199 -24.01 -5.17 -6.14
N LEU A 200 -23.57 -5.15 -7.39
CA LEU A 200 -23.94 -6.17 -8.39
C LEU A 200 -23.44 -7.56 -8.05
N ILE A 201 -22.25 -7.69 -7.46
CA ILE A 201 -21.68 -8.98 -7.05
C ILE A 201 -22.62 -9.72 -6.09
N THR A 202 -23.30 -9.01 -5.18
CA THR A 202 -24.25 -9.61 -4.23
C THR A 202 -25.44 -10.29 -4.91
N ASN A 203 -25.85 -9.80 -6.08
CA ASN A 203 -27.04 -10.28 -6.80
C ASN A 203 -26.71 -11.15 -8.02
N ASP A 204 -25.51 -11.05 -8.57
CA ASP A 204 -25.10 -11.73 -9.80
C ASP A 204 -23.62 -12.16 -9.73
N PRO A 205 -23.34 -13.45 -9.49
CA PRO A 205 -21.98 -13.98 -9.37
C PRO A 205 -21.09 -13.72 -10.59
N ARG A 206 -21.64 -13.41 -11.77
CA ARG A 206 -20.83 -13.09 -12.96
C ARG A 206 -19.98 -11.84 -12.76
N PHE A 207 -20.35 -10.95 -11.84
CA PHE A 207 -19.57 -9.75 -11.51
C PHE A 207 -18.41 -10.03 -10.55
N LEU A 208 -18.29 -11.23 -9.97
CA LEU A 208 -17.18 -11.59 -9.07
C LEU A 208 -15.82 -11.40 -9.74
N VAL A 209 -15.75 -11.50 -11.07
CA VAL A 209 -14.51 -11.29 -11.85
C VAL A 209 -13.92 -9.89 -11.70
N TYR A 210 -14.67 -8.92 -11.18
CA TYR A 210 -14.21 -7.54 -10.95
C TYR A 210 -13.70 -7.28 -9.53
N ASN A 211 -13.62 -8.34 -8.71
CA ASN A 211 -13.03 -8.32 -7.37
C ASN A 211 -12.21 -9.59 -7.14
N ASP A 212 -10.88 -9.47 -7.30
CA ASP A 212 -9.97 -10.61 -7.21
C ASP A 212 -9.97 -11.29 -5.83
N GLN A 213 -10.13 -10.51 -4.75
CA GLN A 213 -10.15 -11.05 -3.41
C GLN A 213 -11.38 -11.94 -3.20
N ARG A 214 -12.56 -11.46 -3.59
CA ARG A 214 -13.81 -12.23 -3.49
C ARG A 214 -13.80 -13.42 -4.45
N LEU A 215 -13.26 -13.26 -5.65
CA LEU A 215 -13.12 -14.36 -6.61
C LEU A 215 -12.18 -15.45 -6.09
N ALA A 216 -11.04 -15.07 -5.51
CA ALA A 216 -10.08 -16.00 -4.93
C ALA A 216 -10.68 -16.74 -3.73
N ALA A 217 -11.37 -16.02 -2.83
CA ALA A 217 -12.09 -16.61 -1.71
C ALA A 217 -13.16 -17.61 -2.18
N ALA A 218 -14.00 -17.22 -3.14
CA ALA A 218 -15.04 -18.10 -3.69
C ALA A 218 -14.47 -19.36 -4.36
N ARG A 219 -13.33 -19.26 -5.06
CA ARG A 219 -12.65 -20.43 -5.64
C ARG A 219 -12.07 -21.36 -4.58
N GLN A 220 -11.47 -20.82 -3.53
CA GLN A 220 -10.94 -21.59 -2.41
C GLN A 220 -12.07 -22.33 -1.68
N GLU A 221 -13.17 -21.62 -1.40
CA GLU A 221 -14.36 -22.16 -0.74
C GLU A 221 -15.00 -23.27 -1.58
N ALA A 222 -15.22 -23.06 -2.89
CA ALA A 222 -15.80 -24.07 -3.78
C ALA A 222 -14.92 -25.33 -3.92
N THR A 223 -13.60 -25.19 -3.89
CA THR A 223 -12.69 -26.33 -3.90
C THR A 223 -12.78 -27.11 -2.59
N LEU A 224 -12.78 -26.40 -1.46
CA LEU A 224 -12.93 -27.02 -0.14
C LEU A 224 -14.29 -27.69 0.03
N ASP A 225 -15.39 -27.07 -0.40
CA ASP A 225 -16.74 -27.65 -0.35
C ASP A 225 -16.81 -28.97 -1.12
N ARG A 226 -16.20 -29.04 -2.32
CA ARG A 226 -16.12 -30.29 -3.08
C ARG A 226 -15.39 -31.38 -2.32
N ASP A 227 -14.21 -31.06 -1.76
CA ASP A 227 -13.39 -32.02 -1.03
C ASP A 227 -14.08 -32.49 0.26
N VAL A 228 -14.75 -31.57 0.96
CA VAL A 228 -15.54 -31.85 2.16
C VAL A 228 -16.73 -32.75 1.82
N ARG A 229 -17.51 -32.47 0.78
CA ARG A 229 -18.63 -33.32 0.37
C ARG A 229 -18.17 -34.73 0.00
N ALA A 230 -17.06 -34.84 -0.73
CA ALA A 230 -16.47 -36.13 -1.06
C ALA A 230 -16.07 -36.89 0.21
N PHE A 231 -15.41 -36.22 1.16
CA PHE A 231 -15.03 -36.79 2.43
C PHE A 231 -16.24 -37.20 3.29
N VAL A 232 -17.25 -36.34 3.42
CA VAL A 232 -18.48 -36.63 4.15
C VAL A 232 -19.17 -37.90 3.62
N GLY A 233 -19.17 -38.11 2.30
CA GLY A 233 -19.69 -39.33 1.69
C GLY A 233 -18.97 -40.62 2.12
N THR A 234 -17.75 -40.53 2.64
CA THR A 234 -16.96 -41.67 3.15
C THR A 234 -17.16 -41.94 4.64
N LEU A 235 -17.80 -41.02 5.37
CA LEU A 235 -17.97 -41.13 6.82
C LEU A 235 -19.04 -42.17 7.21
N PRO A 236 -19.00 -42.73 8.43
CA PRO A 236 -20.07 -43.60 8.91
C PRO A 236 -21.44 -42.91 8.88
N PRO A 237 -22.56 -43.61 8.61
CA PRO A 237 -23.88 -43.01 8.46
C PRO A 237 -24.34 -42.13 9.64
N GLY A 238 -23.98 -42.52 10.87
CA GLY A 238 -24.29 -41.74 12.07
C GLY A 238 -23.54 -40.42 12.19
N VAL A 239 -22.41 -40.27 11.49
CA VAL A 239 -21.67 -39.00 11.38
C VAL A 239 -22.23 -38.18 10.22
N GLN A 240 -22.53 -38.82 9.09
CA GLN A 240 -23.15 -38.15 7.94
C GLN A 240 -24.46 -37.45 8.34
N SER A 241 -25.30 -38.09 9.14
CA SER A 241 -26.57 -37.51 9.61
C SER A 241 -26.37 -36.27 10.49
N GLN A 242 -25.25 -36.15 11.19
CA GLN A 242 -24.92 -34.96 11.99
C GLN A 242 -24.49 -33.77 11.12
N LEU A 243 -24.03 -34.02 9.89
CA LEU A 243 -23.56 -32.98 8.96
C LEU A 243 -24.63 -32.61 7.92
N SER A 244 -25.52 -33.55 7.61
CA SER A 244 -26.59 -33.37 6.63
C SER A 244 -27.50 -32.18 6.98
N GLY A 245 -27.85 -31.38 5.96
CA GLY A 245 -28.75 -30.22 6.10
C GLY A 245 -28.14 -29.00 6.79
N LYS A 246 -26.89 -29.06 7.23
CA LYS A 246 -26.18 -27.92 7.83
C LYS A 246 -25.52 -27.05 6.78
N SER A 247 -25.30 -25.78 7.13
CA SER A 247 -24.51 -24.86 6.31
C SER A 247 -23.09 -25.38 6.12
N PHE A 248 -22.39 -24.93 5.08
CA PHE A 248 -21.01 -25.35 4.84
C PHE A 248 -20.10 -24.96 6.02
N GLU A 249 -20.28 -23.76 6.58
CA GLU A 249 -19.55 -23.28 7.76
C GLU A 249 -19.78 -24.19 8.99
N ASP A 250 -21.04 -24.57 9.25
CA ASP A 250 -21.38 -25.49 10.34
C ASP A 250 -20.76 -26.88 10.13
N GLN A 251 -20.72 -27.36 8.88
CA GLN A 251 -20.07 -28.63 8.55
C GLN A 251 -18.57 -28.58 8.85
N LEU A 252 -17.89 -27.50 8.44
CA LEU A 252 -16.46 -27.30 8.73
C LEU A 252 -16.19 -27.25 10.24
N TYR A 253 -17.02 -26.53 11.00
CA TYR A 253 -16.92 -26.44 12.46
C TYR A 253 -17.05 -27.81 13.12
N LEU A 254 -18.09 -28.58 12.76
CA LEU A 254 -18.35 -29.90 13.32
C LEU A 254 -17.26 -30.91 12.95
N LEU A 255 -16.82 -30.92 11.69
CA LEU A 255 -15.73 -31.78 11.22
C LEU A 255 -14.44 -31.49 11.99
N GLY A 256 -14.09 -30.22 12.19
CA GLY A 256 -12.97 -29.82 13.02
C GLY A 256 -13.05 -30.37 14.44
N ASN A 257 -14.20 -30.19 15.10
CA ASN A 257 -14.42 -30.70 16.45
C ASN A 257 -14.37 -32.24 16.51
N MET A 258 -14.83 -32.93 15.46
CA MET A 258 -14.75 -34.38 15.37
C MET A 258 -13.30 -34.87 15.22
N PHE A 259 -12.45 -34.17 14.47
CA PHE A 259 -11.05 -34.58 14.31
C PHE A 259 -10.26 -34.58 15.62
N ASP A 260 -10.68 -33.76 16.57
CA ASP A 260 -10.00 -33.64 17.87
C ASP A 260 -10.54 -34.65 18.90
N ASN A 261 -11.77 -35.14 18.72
CA ASN A 261 -12.49 -35.95 19.72
C ASN A 261 -12.93 -37.35 19.24
N SER A 262 -12.62 -37.77 18.01
CA SER A 262 -13.14 -39.01 17.43
C SER A 262 -12.07 -39.84 16.69
N SER A 263 -12.44 -41.06 16.31
CA SER A 263 -11.63 -41.94 15.44
C SER A 263 -11.68 -41.58 13.95
N ILE A 264 -12.35 -40.48 13.59
CA ILE A 264 -12.46 -40.05 12.20
C ILE A 264 -11.08 -39.62 11.69
N THR A 265 -10.57 -40.36 10.72
CA THR A 265 -9.31 -40.07 10.06
C THR A 265 -9.58 -39.39 8.73
N ALA A 266 -8.99 -38.21 8.52
CA ALA A 266 -8.95 -37.51 7.24
C ALA A 266 -7.50 -37.44 6.75
N ALA A 267 -7.33 -37.23 5.44
CA ALA A 267 -6.01 -36.89 4.90
C ALA A 267 -5.47 -35.63 5.61
N PRO A 268 -4.18 -35.59 6.00
CA PRO A 268 -3.63 -34.48 6.79
C PRO A 268 -3.82 -33.10 6.17
N ASP A 269 -3.74 -33.01 4.84
CA ASP A 269 -3.95 -31.80 4.06
C ASP A 269 -5.41 -31.31 4.12
N LEU A 270 -6.38 -32.23 3.97
CA LEU A 270 -7.80 -31.91 4.11
C LEU A 270 -8.13 -31.47 5.53
N ARG A 271 -7.59 -32.16 6.56
CA ARG A 271 -7.76 -31.75 7.97
C ARG A 271 -7.23 -30.34 8.19
N ALA A 272 -6.03 -30.03 7.70
CA ALA A 272 -5.44 -28.70 7.86
C ALA A 272 -6.26 -27.61 7.15
N ARG A 273 -6.78 -27.88 5.94
CA ARG A 273 -7.65 -26.95 5.21
C ARG A 273 -8.97 -26.72 5.92
N ILE A 274 -9.62 -27.76 6.44
CA ILE A 274 -10.84 -27.64 7.25
C ILE A 274 -10.57 -26.83 8.52
N ASN A 275 -9.51 -27.16 9.26
CA ASN A 275 -9.14 -26.45 10.49
C ASN A 275 -8.76 -24.97 10.24
N SER A 276 -8.14 -24.68 9.10
CA SER A 276 -7.82 -23.31 8.71
C SER A 276 -9.08 -22.48 8.39
N ALA A 277 -10.05 -23.09 7.71
CA ALA A 277 -11.26 -22.42 7.21
C ALA A 277 -12.40 -22.32 8.23
N ARG A 278 -12.47 -23.22 9.21
CA ARG A 278 -13.52 -23.18 10.25
C ARG A 278 -13.28 -22.06 11.26
N SER A 279 -14.36 -21.66 11.94
CA SER A 279 -14.29 -20.83 13.15
C SER A 279 -13.56 -21.53 14.30
N SER A 280 -12.94 -20.72 15.17
CA SER A 280 -12.31 -21.18 16.40
C SER A 280 -13.30 -21.83 17.37
N LEU A 281 -12.89 -22.97 17.94
CA LEU A 281 -13.52 -23.56 19.12
C LEU A 281 -13.22 -22.69 20.36
N PRO A 282 -14.05 -22.74 21.41
CA PRO A 282 -13.86 -21.89 22.60
C PRO A 282 -12.45 -21.93 23.22
N GLN A 283 -11.79 -23.09 23.20
CA GLN A 283 -10.43 -23.28 23.72
C GLN A 283 -9.31 -22.73 22.81
N GLU A 284 -9.63 -22.40 21.56
CA GLU A 284 -8.71 -21.85 20.56
C GLU A 284 -8.84 -20.32 20.48
N VAL A 285 -9.98 -19.77 20.92
CA VAL A 285 -10.19 -18.33 21.02
C VAL A 285 -9.22 -17.75 22.05
N LEU A 286 -8.60 -16.62 21.71
CA LEU A 286 -7.79 -15.81 22.63
C LEU A 286 -8.63 -14.63 23.15
N PRO A 287 -9.20 -14.69 24.37
CA PRO A 287 -9.87 -13.54 24.98
C PRO A 287 -8.90 -12.39 25.22
N SER A 288 -9.43 -11.18 25.43
CA SER A 288 -8.63 -9.95 25.51
C SER A 288 -7.45 -10.05 26.50
N GLY A 289 -7.68 -10.57 27.71
CA GLY A 289 -6.62 -10.74 28.71
C GLY A 289 -5.53 -11.73 28.27
N GLN A 290 -5.89 -12.84 27.63
CA GLN A 290 -4.91 -13.80 27.13
C GLN A 290 -4.11 -13.25 25.95
N ARG A 291 -4.72 -12.40 25.09
CA ARG A 291 -4.00 -11.71 24.03
C ARG A 291 -2.91 -10.76 24.57
N GLN A 292 -3.21 -10.04 25.65
CA GLN A 292 -2.22 -9.17 26.31
C GLN A 292 -1.05 -9.96 26.89
N VAL A 293 -1.33 -11.07 27.56
CA VAL A 293 -0.31 -11.98 28.10
C VAL A 293 0.54 -12.56 26.96
N LEU A 294 -0.10 -13.08 25.92
CA LEU A 294 0.60 -13.65 24.76
C LEU A 294 1.49 -12.61 24.08
N GLY A 295 1.02 -11.37 23.86
CA GLY A 295 1.85 -10.29 23.31
C GLY A 295 3.11 -10.05 24.14
N THR A 296 2.98 -10.03 25.47
CA THR A 296 4.14 -9.90 26.38
C THR A 296 5.13 -11.05 26.23
N MET A 297 4.63 -12.29 26.14
CA MET A 297 5.46 -13.48 25.95
C MET A 297 6.16 -13.51 24.58
N LEU A 298 5.50 -12.97 23.56
CA LEU A 298 6.05 -12.88 22.20
C LEU A 298 7.20 -11.87 22.09
N ASN A 299 7.25 -10.83 22.92
CA ASN A 299 8.35 -9.84 22.89
C ASN A 299 9.73 -10.50 22.89
N THR A 300 9.98 -11.38 23.86
CA THR A 300 11.27 -12.06 24.01
C THR A 300 11.45 -13.18 22.99
N SER A 301 10.39 -13.94 22.72
CA SER A 301 10.44 -15.09 21.82
C SER A 301 10.68 -14.67 20.37
N VAL A 302 9.98 -13.64 19.90
CA VAL A 302 10.23 -13.07 18.57
C VAL A 302 11.59 -12.39 18.53
N ALA A 303 11.98 -11.65 19.57
CA ALA A 303 13.32 -11.05 19.56
C ALA A 303 14.44 -12.09 19.46
N ALA A 304 14.29 -13.25 20.11
CA ALA A 304 15.21 -14.36 19.95
C ALA A 304 15.18 -14.93 18.53
N GLU A 305 14.00 -15.06 17.93
CA GLU A 305 13.85 -15.54 16.56
C GLU A 305 14.50 -14.60 15.53
N LEU A 306 14.42 -13.28 15.71
CA LEU A 306 14.97 -12.32 14.76
C LEU A 306 16.51 -12.30 14.74
N ARG A 307 17.15 -12.55 15.89
CA ARG A 307 18.61 -12.44 16.04
C ARG A 307 19.37 -13.35 15.08
N GLY A 308 20.51 -12.85 14.58
CA GLY A 308 21.42 -13.63 13.75
C GLY A 308 21.05 -13.67 12.26
N THR A 309 20.04 -12.90 11.87
CA THR A 309 19.73 -12.58 10.47
C THR A 309 19.98 -11.10 10.23
N GLN A 310 20.45 -10.72 9.04
CA GLN A 310 20.72 -9.31 8.73
C GLN A 310 19.44 -8.48 8.79
N ALA A 311 18.33 -8.99 8.27
CA ALA A 311 17.05 -8.31 8.32
C ALA A 311 16.45 -8.28 9.73
N GLY A 312 16.58 -9.36 10.50
CA GLY A 312 16.08 -9.42 11.88
C GLY A 312 16.87 -8.52 12.83
N ASP A 313 18.20 -8.44 12.69
CA ASP A 313 19.02 -7.53 13.50
C ASP A 313 18.68 -6.05 13.21
N ARG A 314 18.38 -5.73 11.94
CA ARG A 314 17.85 -4.40 11.55
C ARG A 314 16.47 -4.13 12.13
N ALA A 315 15.58 -5.12 12.11
CA ALA A 315 14.27 -5.00 12.72
C ALA A 315 14.37 -4.73 14.22
N LEU A 316 15.28 -5.42 14.93
CA LEU A 316 15.55 -5.18 16.35
C LEU A 316 16.13 -3.78 16.62
N ALA A 317 17.02 -3.30 15.74
CA ALA A 317 17.60 -1.96 15.87
C ALA A 317 16.56 -0.83 15.78
N ALA A 318 15.42 -1.05 15.12
CA ALA A 318 14.30 -0.10 15.10
C ALA A 318 13.62 0.06 16.47
N PHE A 319 13.87 -0.86 17.41
CA PHE A 319 13.30 -0.88 18.76
C PHE A 319 14.42 -0.93 19.82
N PRO A 320 15.14 0.18 20.06
CA PRO A 320 16.27 0.19 21.01
C PRO A 320 15.88 -0.15 22.46
N GLY A 321 14.60 0.05 22.83
CA GLY A 321 14.03 -0.35 24.13
C GLY A 321 13.50 -1.80 24.17
N GLY A 322 13.72 -2.58 23.12
CA GLY A 322 13.13 -3.90 22.92
C GLY A 322 11.77 -3.86 22.20
N LEU A 323 11.39 -5.01 21.64
CA LEU A 323 10.11 -5.17 20.95
C LEU A 323 8.93 -4.95 21.91
N ARG A 324 7.89 -4.30 21.41
CA ARG A 324 6.58 -4.19 22.05
C ARG A 324 5.54 -4.79 21.13
N ILE A 325 5.08 -5.99 21.47
CA ILE A 325 4.13 -6.77 20.68
C ILE A 325 2.78 -6.78 21.39
N THR A 326 1.76 -6.39 20.65
CA THR A 326 0.36 -6.49 21.05
C THR A 326 -0.33 -7.53 20.18
N VAL A 327 -1.20 -8.36 20.74
CA VAL A 327 -2.06 -9.26 19.95
C VAL A 327 -3.47 -8.69 19.96
N ALA A 328 -4.02 -8.37 18.79
CA ALA A 328 -5.36 -7.81 18.65
C ALA A 328 -5.90 -8.06 17.23
N PRO A 329 -7.21 -7.93 16.97
CA PRO A 329 -7.74 -8.05 15.62
C PRO A 329 -7.18 -6.92 14.75
N VAL A 330 -6.71 -7.26 13.55
CA VAL A 330 -6.25 -6.30 12.55
C VAL A 330 -7.14 -6.39 11.33
N SER A 331 -7.74 -5.27 10.92
CA SER A 331 -8.58 -5.23 9.72
C SER A 331 -7.70 -5.27 8.45
N GLY A 332 -7.99 -6.19 7.54
CA GLY A 332 -7.39 -6.22 6.21
C GLY A 332 -5.90 -6.59 6.15
N GLY A 333 -5.31 -7.13 7.22
CA GLY A 333 -3.89 -7.47 7.27
C GLY A 333 -3.55 -8.45 8.40
N TYR A 334 -2.26 -8.79 8.49
CA TYR A 334 -1.73 -9.73 9.49
C TYR A 334 -1.02 -9.03 10.65
N SER A 335 -0.70 -7.75 10.45
CA SER A 335 0.00 -6.91 11.41
C SER A 335 -0.22 -5.43 11.09
N ARG A 336 0.12 -4.57 12.06
CA ARG A 336 0.33 -3.13 11.85
C ARG A 336 1.28 -2.58 12.90
N TYR A 337 2.09 -1.58 12.54
CA TYR A 337 2.78 -0.72 13.48
C TYR A 337 1.81 0.34 14.01
N ASP A 338 1.79 0.53 15.33
CA ASP A 338 1.04 1.59 16.01
C ASP A 338 2.03 2.66 16.50
N PRO A 339 2.14 3.81 15.82
CA PRO A 339 3.04 4.89 16.20
C PRO A 339 2.74 5.47 17.59
N ALA A 340 1.47 5.49 18.02
CA ALA A 340 1.06 6.10 19.27
C ALA A 340 1.60 5.31 20.49
N THR A 341 1.62 3.99 20.39
CA THR A 341 2.13 3.11 21.45
C THR A 341 3.57 2.65 21.20
N GLY A 342 4.07 2.84 19.98
CA GLY A 342 5.33 2.28 19.50
C GLY A 342 5.32 0.75 19.44
N SER A 343 4.14 0.14 19.27
CA SER A 343 3.97 -1.31 19.31
C SER A 343 3.74 -1.91 17.92
N VAL A 344 4.16 -3.17 17.75
CA VAL A 344 3.76 -4.02 16.64
C VAL A 344 2.52 -4.79 17.06
N VAL A 345 1.40 -4.53 16.40
CA VAL A 345 0.15 -5.25 16.61
C VAL A 345 0.12 -6.44 15.65
N LEU A 346 0.10 -7.65 16.19
CA LEU A 346 -0.08 -8.90 15.44
C LEU A 346 -1.55 -9.32 15.45
N ASP A 347 -2.05 -9.75 14.30
CA ASP A 347 -3.43 -10.14 14.15
C ASP A 347 -3.77 -11.40 14.96
N SER A 348 -4.78 -11.29 15.82
CA SER A 348 -5.21 -12.40 16.66
C SER A 348 -5.86 -13.52 15.86
N GLU A 349 -6.55 -13.24 14.75
CA GLU A 349 -7.17 -14.29 13.94
C GLU A 349 -6.13 -15.12 13.20
N THR A 350 -5.07 -14.50 12.69
CA THR A 350 -3.94 -15.19 12.05
C THR A 350 -3.24 -16.16 13.02
N ILE A 351 -3.06 -15.74 14.28
CA ILE A 351 -2.50 -16.60 15.33
C ILE A 351 -3.47 -17.74 15.66
N GLN A 352 -4.76 -17.45 15.84
CA GLN A 352 -5.76 -18.47 16.15
C GLN A 352 -5.91 -19.48 15.00
N GLN A 353 -5.89 -19.04 13.75
CA GLN A 353 -5.88 -19.92 12.58
C GLN A 353 -4.71 -20.91 12.64
N TYR A 354 -3.51 -20.43 12.94
CA TYR A 354 -2.35 -21.30 13.11
C TYR A 354 -2.52 -22.27 14.29
N MET A 355 -3.09 -21.81 15.42
CA MET A 355 -3.42 -22.68 16.55
C MET A 355 -4.39 -23.79 16.14
N ARG A 356 -5.44 -23.51 15.38
CA ARG A 356 -6.40 -24.52 14.86
C ARG A 356 -5.72 -25.59 14.02
N ILE A 357 -4.82 -25.16 13.13
CA ILE A 357 -4.05 -26.06 12.26
C ILE A 357 -3.17 -27.01 13.10
N LYS A 358 -2.54 -26.47 14.15
CA LYS A 358 -1.63 -27.23 15.01
C LYS A 358 -2.31 -27.99 16.15
N GLY A 359 -3.61 -27.79 16.34
CA GLY A 359 -4.35 -28.35 17.49
C GLY A 359 -3.94 -27.71 18.82
N TYR A 360 -3.50 -26.45 18.81
CA TYR A 360 -3.12 -25.73 20.02
C TYR A 360 -4.34 -25.05 20.64
N THR A 361 -4.37 -25.04 21.98
CA THR A 361 -5.29 -24.23 22.77
C THR A 361 -4.60 -22.97 23.25
N ALA A 362 -5.37 -21.95 23.63
CA ALA A 362 -4.81 -20.74 24.22
C ALA A 362 -3.95 -21.04 25.46
N THR A 363 -4.44 -21.92 26.34
CA THR A 363 -3.73 -22.35 27.55
C THR A 363 -2.42 -23.06 27.21
N SER A 364 -2.40 -23.95 26.21
CA SER A 364 -1.18 -24.68 25.85
C SER A 364 -0.12 -23.75 25.25
N VAL A 365 -0.50 -22.78 24.41
CA VAL A 365 0.48 -21.82 23.84
C VAL A 365 1.15 -21.01 24.95
N MET A 366 0.40 -20.58 25.96
CA MET A 366 0.93 -19.79 27.08
C MET A 366 1.75 -20.61 28.09
N SER A 367 1.52 -21.92 28.19
CA SER A 367 2.20 -22.79 29.16
C SER A 367 3.32 -23.65 28.57
N ASN A 368 3.39 -23.77 27.24
CA ASN A 368 4.39 -24.57 26.53
C ASN A 368 5.36 -23.67 25.75
N PRO A 369 6.63 -23.51 26.20
CA PRO A 369 7.62 -22.67 25.53
C PRO A 369 7.90 -23.06 24.07
N ALA A 370 7.77 -24.35 23.72
CA ALA A 370 7.98 -24.80 22.35
C ALA A 370 6.86 -24.33 21.41
N GLN A 371 5.60 -24.36 21.87
CA GLN A 371 4.46 -23.84 21.11
C GLN A 371 4.55 -22.32 20.95
N LEU A 372 4.92 -21.60 22.01
CA LEU A 372 5.16 -20.17 21.95
C LEU A 372 6.27 -19.82 20.95
N ALA A 373 7.39 -20.56 20.97
CA ALA A 373 8.48 -20.36 20.03
C ALA A 373 8.06 -20.65 18.58
N GLU A 374 7.20 -21.64 18.36
CA GLU A 374 6.63 -21.93 17.03
C GLU A 374 5.74 -20.79 16.52
N ILE A 375 4.89 -20.21 17.37
CA ILE A 375 4.09 -19.01 17.04
C ILE A 375 5.01 -17.82 16.73
N ALA A 376 6.08 -17.64 17.53
CA ALA A 376 7.06 -16.57 17.29
C ALA A 376 7.77 -16.74 15.94
N LYS A 377 8.17 -17.96 15.57
CA LYS A 377 8.71 -18.30 14.24
C LYS A 377 7.74 -17.92 13.14
N TYR A 378 6.50 -18.42 13.24
CA TYR A 378 5.47 -18.18 12.25
C TYR A 378 5.18 -16.68 12.06
N MET A 379 5.06 -15.90 13.14
CA MET A 379 4.72 -14.47 13.06
C MET A 379 5.93 -13.55 12.86
N SER A 380 7.17 -14.04 12.92
CA SER A 380 8.37 -13.19 12.82
C SER A 380 8.50 -12.39 11.51
N PRO A 381 8.11 -12.89 10.31
CA PRO A 381 8.09 -12.07 9.09
C PRO A 381 7.21 -10.82 9.22
N ALA A 382 6.05 -10.91 9.87
CA ALA A 382 5.17 -9.78 10.10
C ALA A 382 5.83 -8.72 11.00
N VAL A 383 6.55 -9.14 12.04
CA VAL A 383 7.28 -8.20 12.92
C VAL A 383 8.41 -7.49 12.17
N VAL A 384 9.12 -8.17 11.27
CA VAL A 384 10.15 -7.55 10.42
C VAL A 384 9.54 -6.52 9.47
N TYR A 385 8.40 -6.84 8.87
CA TYR A 385 7.66 -5.93 8.01
C TYR A 385 7.27 -4.65 8.78
N GLU A 386 6.68 -4.77 9.97
CA GLU A 386 6.30 -3.61 10.78
C GLU A 386 7.48 -2.82 11.34
N ALA A 387 8.63 -3.46 11.57
CA ALA A 387 9.85 -2.77 11.98
C ALA A 387 10.36 -1.79 10.91
N ALA A 388 10.11 -2.07 9.62
CA ALA A 388 10.39 -1.13 8.55
C ALA A 388 9.47 0.10 8.63
N HIS A 389 8.17 -0.08 8.90
CA HIS A 389 7.24 1.03 9.12
C HIS A 389 7.62 1.88 10.34
N LYS A 390 8.08 1.25 11.42
CA LYS A 390 8.66 2.01 12.54
C LYS A 390 9.88 2.83 12.11
N SER A 391 10.81 2.23 11.37
CA SER A 391 12.01 2.92 10.87
C SER A 391 11.68 4.05 9.88
N GLN A 392 10.53 3.97 9.20
CA GLN A 392 9.99 5.04 8.36
C GLN A 392 9.44 6.18 9.22
N ALA A 393 8.62 5.85 10.22
CA ALA A 393 8.06 6.83 11.16
C ALA A 393 9.16 7.58 11.92
N ASP A 394 10.14 6.88 12.51
CA ASP A 394 11.25 7.49 13.26
C ASP A 394 12.07 8.46 12.40
N TRP A 395 12.28 8.13 11.13
CA TRP A 395 12.98 9.00 10.18
C TRP A 395 12.17 10.25 9.83
N ALA A 396 10.87 10.09 9.59
CA ALA A 396 9.99 11.21 9.29
C ALA A 396 9.94 12.17 10.49
N GLN A 397 9.78 11.61 11.70
CA GLN A 397 9.77 12.36 12.95
C GLN A 397 11.10 13.08 13.21
N SER A 398 12.24 12.39 13.06
CA SER A 398 13.57 13.00 13.30
C SER A 398 13.93 14.10 12.31
N ARG A 399 13.32 14.09 11.12
CA ARG A 399 13.43 15.18 10.14
C ARG A 399 12.31 16.20 10.23
N GLY A 400 11.29 15.91 11.04
CA GLY A 400 10.05 16.68 11.10
C GLY A 400 9.41 16.83 9.73
N VAL A 401 9.35 15.79 8.88
CA VAL A 401 8.75 15.85 7.54
C VAL A 401 7.45 15.06 7.46
N TYR A 402 6.55 15.47 6.56
CA TYR A 402 5.34 14.69 6.23
C TYR A 402 5.70 13.40 5.51
N LEU A 403 5.26 12.24 6.02
CA LEU A 403 5.48 10.94 5.39
C LEU A 403 4.14 10.37 4.91
N PRO A 404 3.77 10.56 3.63
CA PRO A 404 2.58 9.92 3.10
C PRO A 404 2.76 8.41 3.07
N ARG A 405 1.68 7.66 3.33
CA ARG A 405 1.67 6.20 3.11
C ARG A 405 1.60 5.92 1.60
N THR A 406 2.66 5.33 1.06
CA THR A 406 2.87 5.15 -0.38
C THR A 406 3.32 3.74 -0.72
N GLN A 407 3.29 3.40 -2.01
CA GLN A 407 3.87 2.15 -2.52
C GLN A 407 5.34 1.99 -2.13
N GLU A 408 6.12 3.07 -2.09
CA GLU A 408 7.54 3.03 -1.71
C GLU A 408 7.73 2.60 -0.24
N ASN A 409 6.84 3.00 0.68
CA ASN A 409 6.86 2.53 2.06
C ASN A 409 6.71 1.01 2.12
N GLU A 410 5.74 0.50 1.37
CA GLU A 410 5.42 -0.93 1.36
C GLU A 410 6.48 -1.75 0.65
N ILE A 411 7.11 -1.23 -0.42
CA ILE A 411 8.25 -1.88 -1.09
C ILE A 411 9.42 -2.02 -0.11
N GLU A 412 9.75 -0.98 0.64
CA GLU A 412 10.81 -1.03 1.66
C GLU A 412 10.48 -2.09 2.73
N ALA A 413 9.25 -2.12 3.24
CA ALA A 413 8.83 -3.07 4.27
C ALA A 413 8.81 -4.51 3.77
N MET A 414 8.22 -4.75 2.59
CA MET A 414 8.19 -6.08 1.96
C MET A 414 9.58 -6.57 1.57
N ALA A 415 10.49 -5.69 1.17
CA ALA A 415 11.87 -6.07 0.85
C ALA A 415 12.62 -6.54 2.09
N LEU A 416 12.43 -5.87 3.23
CA LEU A 416 13.03 -6.31 4.50
C LEU A 416 12.44 -7.65 4.98
N GLN A 417 11.11 -7.81 4.89
CA GLN A 417 10.44 -9.09 5.16
C GLN A 417 10.92 -10.20 4.22
N GLY A 418 11.03 -9.91 2.92
CA GLY A 418 11.49 -10.85 1.90
C GLY A 418 12.92 -11.29 2.14
N LEU A 419 13.81 -10.37 2.52
CA LEU A 419 15.18 -10.68 2.94
C LEU A 419 15.18 -11.60 4.17
N PHE A 420 14.49 -11.23 5.25
CA PHE A 420 14.41 -12.03 6.48
C PHE A 420 13.91 -13.45 6.22
N THR A 421 12.80 -13.55 5.49
CA THR A 421 12.18 -14.84 5.17
C THR A 421 13.12 -15.68 4.31
N THR A 422 13.84 -15.06 3.36
CA THR A 422 14.86 -15.76 2.56
C THR A 422 16.02 -16.27 3.41
N GLU A 423 16.52 -15.47 4.35
CA GLU A 423 17.57 -15.88 5.28
C GLU A 423 17.12 -17.08 6.13
N LYS A 424 15.90 -17.03 6.67
CA LYS A 424 15.36 -18.08 7.53
C LYS A 424 15.04 -19.36 6.78
N LEU A 425 14.44 -19.28 5.59
CA LEU A 425 14.18 -20.46 4.74
C LEU A 425 15.47 -21.21 4.40
N GLN A 426 16.61 -20.50 4.29
CA GLN A 426 17.92 -21.12 3.99
C GLN A 426 18.64 -21.66 5.22
N LYS A 427 18.53 -20.99 6.37
CA LYS A 427 19.37 -21.25 7.56
C LYS A 427 18.65 -21.97 8.71
N ASP A 428 17.32 -21.94 8.76
CA ASP A 428 16.53 -22.55 9.82
C ASP A 428 15.56 -23.58 9.22
N ALA A 429 15.92 -24.86 9.34
CA ALA A 429 15.13 -25.97 8.83
C ALA A 429 13.72 -26.02 9.46
N THR A 430 13.60 -25.69 10.75
CA THR A 430 12.30 -25.66 11.44
C THR A 430 11.42 -24.55 10.90
N PHE A 431 11.98 -23.35 10.70
CA PHE A 431 11.25 -22.25 10.07
C PHE A 431 10.79 -22.62 8.65
N ASN A 432 11.68 -23.26 7.87
CA ASN A 432 11.34 -23.72 6.53
C ASN A 432 10.17 -24.71 6.54
N THR A 433 10.18 -25.72 7.41
CA THR A 433 9.07 -26.66 7.58
C THR A 433 7.78 -25.93 7.95
N ILE A 434 7.82 -25.08 8.99
CA ILE A 434 6.63 -24.31 9.43
C ILE A 434 6.03 -23.52 8.28
N MET A 435 6.84 -22.74 7.56
CA MET A 435 6.33 -21.86 6.51
C MET A 435 5.90 -22.65 5.28
N SER A 436 6.66 -23.66 4.86
CA SER A 436 6.39 -24.45 3.67
C SER A 436 5.15 -25.33 3.83
N ASP A 437 5.02 -26.03 4.95
CA ASP A 437 3.85 -26.86 5.25
C ASP A 437 2.59 -26.00 5.34
N SER A 438 2.72 -24.77 5.85
CA SER A 438 1.59 -23.86 6.02
C SER A 438 1.06 -23.21 4.74
N ARG A 439 1.82 -23.24 3.63
CA ARG A 439 1.43 -22.52 2.38
C ARG A 439 0.10 -23.01 1.80
N GLY A 440 -0.20 -24.30 1.95
CA GLY A 440 -1.39 -24.92 1.35
C GLY A 440 -2.71 -24.49 2.00
N PHE A 441 -2.66 -23.91 3.19
CA PHE A 441 -3.86 -23.59 3.98
C PHE A 441 -3.79 -22.26 4.74
N SER A 442 -2.65 -21.56 4.76
CA SER A 442 -2.51 -20.22 5.33
C SER A 442 -2.14 -19.22 4.24
N GLN A 443 -3.02 -18.23 4.02
CA GLN A 443 -2.75 -17.13 3.09
C GLN A 443 -1.53 -16.30 3.54
N TYR A 444 -1.34 -16.14 4.85
CA TYR A 444 -0.19 -15.42 5.42
C TYR A 444 1.13 -16.14 5.12
N ALA A 445 1.19 -17.46 5.34
CA ALA A 445 2.40 -18.24 5.07
C ALA A 445 2.70 -18.29 3.57
N ALA A 446 1.66 -18.52 2.75
CA ALA A 446 1.77 -18.49 1.30
C ALA A 446 2.32 -17.15 0.81
N LYS A 447 1.77 -16.02 1.27
CA LYS A 447 2.23 -14.68 0.93
C LYS A 447 3.67 -14.46 1.39
N SER A 448 4.03 -14.82 2.62
CA SER A 448 5.39 -14.60 3.15
C SER A 448 6.46 -15.36 2.34
N VAL A 449 6.19 -16.63 1.99
CA VAL A 449 7.11 -17.43 1.15
C VAL A 449 7.16 -16.89 -0.28
N GLU A 450 6.03 -16.43 -0.81
CA GLU A 450 5.98 -15.81 -2.14
C GLU A 450 6.80 -14.52 -2.18
N ILE A 451 6.67 -13.64 -1.18
CA ILE A 451 7.48 -12.42 -1.04
C ILE A 451 8.97 -12.75 -1.04
N ALA A 452 9.38 -13.77 -0.28
CA ALA A 452 10.77 -14.23 -0.24
C ALA A 452 11.25 -14.69 -1.62
N THR A 453 10.42 -15.47 -2.32
CA THR A 453 10.72 -16.00 -3.66
C THR A 453 10.86 -14.88 -4.68
N GLU A 454 9.90 -13.94 -4.70
CA GLU A 454 9.89 -12.78 -5.59
C GLU A 454 11.05 -11.83 -5.30
N PHE A 455 11.37 -11.59 -4.03
CA PHE A 455 12.50 -10.73 -3.64
C PHE A 455 13.83 -11.35 -4.10
N LYS A 456 13.99 -12.66 -3.89
CA LYS A 456 15.18 -13.40 -4.34
C LYS A 456 15.33 -13.38 -5.87
N ALA A 457 14.25 -13.64 -6.61
CA ALA A 457 14.29 -13.75 -8.06
C ALA A 457 14.35 -12.37 -8.77
N GLY A 458 13.46 -11.46 -8.39
CA GLY A 458 13.26 -10.17 -9.06
C GLY A 458 14.33 -9.13 -8.70
N ARG A 459 15.01 -9.29 -7.56
CA ARG A 459 15.88 -8.26 -6.93
C ARG A 459 15.13 -6.93 -6.77
N SER A 460 15.82 -5.86 -6.37
CA SER A 460 15.26 -4.50 -6.20
C SER A 460 14.16 -4.11 -7.21
N LYS A 461 14.50 -3.92 -8.49
CA LYS A 461 13.58 -3.33 -9.47
C LYS A 461 12.43 -4.27 -9.85
N GLY A 462 12.72 -5.54 -10.11
CA GLY A 462 11.68 -6.51 -10.48
C GLY A 462 10.71 -6.74 -9.33
N PHE A 463 11.23 -6.90 -8.11
CA PHE A 463 10.42 -7.02 -6.91
C PHE A 463 9.56 -5.78 -6.67
N ALA A 464 10.13 -4.58 -6.77
CA ALA A 464 9.38 -3.34 -6.62
C ALA A 464 8.23 -3.23 -7.63
N THR A 465 8.41 -3.68 -8.88
CA THR A 465 7.33 -3.78 -9.86
C THR A 465 6.25 -4.77 -9.42
N THR A 466 6.62 -5.99 -8.99
CA THR A 466 5.68 -6.98 -8.47
C THR A 466 4.87 -6.44 -7.30
N VAL A 467 5.53 -5.77 -6.34
CA VAL A 467 4.88 -5.19 -5.16
C VAL A 467 3.84 -4.13 -5.55
N ARG A 468 4.20 -3.18 -6.44
CA ARG A 468 3.28 -2.15 -6.93
C ARG A 468 2.07 -2.74 -7.64
N GLN A 469 2.30 -3.73 -8.51
CA GLN A 469 1.23 -4.28 -9.33
C GLN A 469 0.33 -5.25 -8.56
N ARG A 470 0.88 -6.02 -7.62
CA ARG A 470 0.17 -7.18 -7.05
C ARG A 470 -0.34 -6.95 -5.63
N TYR A 471 0.46 -6.34 -4.77
CA TYR A 471 0.15 -6.26 -3.34
C TYR A 471 -0.39 -4.90 -2.93
N PHE A 472 0.06 -3.82 -3.59
CA PHE A 472 -0.27 -2.45 -3.21
C PHE A 472 -0.69 -1.57 -4.39
N SER A 473 -1.42 -2.14 -5.35
CA SER A 473 -2.00 -1.42 -6.49
C SER A 473 -2.97 -0.32 -6.08
N GLY A 474 -3.63 -0.48 -4.92
CA GLY A 474 -4.54 0.51 -4.34
C GLY A 474 -3.87 1.64 -3.56
N LEU A 475 -2.54 1.64 -3.40
CA LEU A 475 -1.82 2.75 -2.77
C LEU A 475 -1.23 3.70 -3.83
N PRO A 476 -1.17 5.01 -3.56
CA PRO A 476 -0.46 5.95 -4.42
C PRO A 476 1.04 5.68 -4.39
N SER A 477 1.70 5.93 -5.52
CA SER A 477 3.15 6.13 -5.51
C SER A 477 3.47 7.42 -4.74
N LEU A 478 4.73 7.59 -4.35
CA LEU A 478 5.20 8.84 -3.78
C LEU A 478 4.89 10.04 -4.67
N ASP A 479 5.09 9.90 -5.99
CA ASP A 479 4.85 10.96 -6.97
C ASP A 479 3.35 11.31 -7.03
N ALA A 480 2.45 10.31 -7.02
CA ALA A 480 1.00 10.52 -7.00
C ALA A 480 0.51 11.16 -5.69
N ALA A 481 0.99 10.67 -4.54
CA ALA A 481 0.63 11.20 -3.23
C ALA A 481 1.08 12.66 -3.08
N ALA A 482 2.32 12.94 -3.46
CA ALA A 482 2.88 14.29 -3.44
C ALA A 482 2.11 15.23 -4.37
N SER A 483 1.82 14.78 -5.59
CA SER A 483 1.05 15.55 -6.57
C SER A 483 -0.32 15.96 -6.04
N GLN A 484 -1.06 15.02 -5.46
CA GLN A 484 -2.37 15.26 -4.88
C GLN A 484 -2.31 16.27 -3.74
N VAL A 485 -1.42 16.06 -2.77
CA VAL A 485 -1.29 16.94 -1.61
C VAL A 485 -0.81 18.33 -2.03
N LEU A 486 0.20 18.42 -2.90
CA LEU A 486 0.69 19.70 -3.42
C LEU A 486 -0.40 20.47 -4.16
N GLY A 487 -1.23 19.79 -4.95
CA GLY A 487 -2.36 20.41 -5.65
C GLY A 487 -3.36 21.03 -4.68
N ALA A 488 -3.81 20.25 -3.68
CA ALA A 488 -4.79 20.71 -2.69
C ALA A 488 -4.23 21.83 -1.79
N VAL A 489 -3.01 21.65 -1.28
CA VAL A 489 -2.34 22.62 -0.40
C VAL A 489 -2.08 23.93 -1.13
N THR A 490 -1.61 23.87 -2.39
CA THR A 490 -1.34 25.09 -3.16
C THR A 490 -2.62 25.87 -3.44
N GLY A 491 -3.69 25.19 -3.88
CA GLY A 491 -4.98 25.84 -4.11
C GLY A 491 -5.57 26.49 -2.86
N GLU A 492 -5.40 25.86 -1.69
CA GLU A 492 -5.85 26.44 -0.42
C GLU A 492 -4.99 27.63 0.02
N LEU A 493 -3.67 27.57 -0.16
CA LEU A 493 -2.78 28.70 0.11
C LEU A 493 -3.13 29.91 -0.79
N GLU A 494 -3.35 29.69 -2.08
CA GLU A 494 -3.79 30.72 -3.04
C GLU A 494 -5.15 31.33 -2.61
N ARG A 495 -6.12 30.51 -2.20
CA ARG A 495 -7.40 31.00 -1.66
C ARG A 495 -7.18 31.93 -0.47
N ARG A 496 -6.30 31.55 0.46
CA ARG A 496 -5.97 32.34 1.67
C ARG A 496 -5.22 33.65 1.39
N GLU A 497 -4.57 33.80 0.24
CA GLU A 497 -3.95 35.08 -0.15
C GLU A 497 -4.99 36.17 -0.40
N THR A 498 -6.18 35.78 -0.86
CA THR A 498 -7.30 36.69 -1.14
C THR A 498 -8.29 36.82 0.04
N MET A 499 -8.04 36.10 1.14
CA MET A 499 -8.92 36.04 2.30
C MET A 499 -8.72 37.26 3.23
N PRO A 500 -9.79 37.75 3.89
CA PRO A 500 -9.67 38.77 4.93
C PRO A 500 -8.74 38.35 6.08
N ALA A 501 -7.88 39.26 6.54
CA ALA A 501 -6.86 38.96 7.55
C ALA A 501 -7.43 38.40 8.87
N ALA A 502 -8.62 38.84 9.29
CA ALA A 502 -9.29 38.33 10.49
C ALA A 502 -9.73 36.87 10.35
N GLU A 503 -10.22 36.48 9.18
CA GLU A 503 -10.62 35.09 8.90
C GLU A 503 -9.39 34.18 8.85
N LYS A 504 -8.31 34.63 8.19
CA LYS A 504 -7.03 33.92 8.17
C LYS A 504 -6.46 33.72 9.58
N ALA A 505 -6.49 34.77 10.41
CA ALA A 505 -6.03 34.68 11.81
C ALA A 505 -6.90 33.72 12.63
N SER A 506 -8.22 33.68 12.39
CA SER A 506 -9.10 32.71 13.04
C SER A 506 -8.74 31.28 12.66
N LEU A 507 -8.53 30.99 11.37
CA LEU A 507 -8.11 29.67 10.90
C LEU A 507 -6.75 29.26 11.47
N ASP A 508 -5.80 30.18 11.55
CA ASP A 508 -4.48 29.88 12.10
C ASP A 508 -4.51 29.67 13.63
N ALA A 509 -5.49 30.24 14.33
CA ALA A 509 -5.65 30.07 15.78
C ALA A 509 -6.38 28.78 16.16
N SER A 510 -7.35 28.32 15.37
CA SER A 510 -8.19 27.16 15.69
C SER A 510 -7.98 25.94 14.79
N GLY A 511 -7.23 26.08 13.70
CA GLY A 511 -6.99 25.02 12.74
C GLY A 511 -6.08 23.91 13.26
N LEU A 512 -6.08 22.80 12.54
CA LEU A 512 -5.27 21.61 12.85
C LEU A 512 -3.78 21.94 12.80
N ASN A 513 -3.07 21.49 13.83
CA ASN A 513 -1.65 21.74 14.01
C ASN A 513 -0.79 20.75 13.20
N LEU A 514 0.54 20.92 13.26
CA LEU A 514 1.46 20.07 12.51
C LEU A 514 1.36 18.58 12.92
N ALA A 515 1.28 18.27 14.22
CA ALA A 515 1.24 16.88 14.66
C ALA A 515 0.00 16.16 14.11
N GLU A 516 -1.16 16.82 14.14
CA GLU A 516 -2.41 16.29 13.59
C GLU A 516 -2.32 16.11 12.07
N ALA A 517 -1.81 17.10 11.35
CA ALA A 517 -1.67 17.02 9.88
C ALA A 517 -0.66 15.94 9.43
N LEU A 518 0.38 15.68 10.22
CA LEU A 518 1.40 14.68 9.89
C LEU A 518 0.89 13.23 10.00
N GLU A 519 -0.21 13.00 10.72
CA GLU A 519 -0.84 11.67 10.85
C GLU A 519 -1.82 11.35 9.72
N MET A 520 -2.22 12.35 8.92
CA MET A 520 -3.21 12.19 7.87
C MET A 520 -2.67 11.44 6.64
N SER A 521 -3.49 10.58 6.07
CA SER A 521 -3.26 10.04 4.72
C SER A 521 -3.31 11.15 3.66
N PRO A 522 -2.77 10.93 2.45
CA PRO A 522 -2.85 11.92 1.36
C PRO A 522 -4.27 12.35 1.01
N ASP A 523 -5.24 11.43 1.08
CA ASP A 523 -6.65 11.72 0.81
C ASP A 523 -7.28 12.56 1.94
N GLU A 524 -7.06 12.20 3.19
CA GLU A 524 -7.55 12.98 4.35
C GLU A 524 -6.95 14.38 4.36
N LEU A 525 -5.63 14.50 4.16
CA LEU A 525 -4.94 15.78 4.14
C LEU A 525 -5.46 16.66 3.00
N ALA A 526 -5.58 16.12 1.78
CA ALA A 526 -6.10 16.86 0.64
C ALA A 526 -7.56 17.30 0.83
N GLY A 527 -8.39 16.48 1.49
CA GLY A 527 -9.78 16.80 1.82
C GLY A 527 -9.94 17.82 2.96
N SER A 528 -8.96 17.90 3.87
CA SER A 528 -9.01 18.74 5.06
C SER A 528 -8.14 20.00 4.99
N VAL A 529 -7.58 20.37 3.83
CA VAL A 529 -6.68 21.54 3.71
C VAL A 529 -7.30 22.84 4.25
N GLY A 530 -8.63 23.01 4.12
CA GLY A 530 -9.35 24.18 4.64
C GLY A 530 -9.32 24.32 6.18
N GLU A 531 -9.07 23.23 6.90
CA GLU A 531 -9.09 23.16 8.36
C GLU A 531 -7.68 23.20 8.97
N ILE A 532 -6.63 23.12 8.15
CA ILE A 532 -5.23 23.07 8.58
C ILE A 532 -4.65 24.49 8.70
N GLN A 533 -3.80 24.74 9.69
CA GLN A 533 -3.14 26.04 9.86
C GLN A 533 -2.25 26.41 8.65
N THR A 534 -2.22 27.70 8.27
CA THR A 534 -1.42 28.21 7.14
C THR A 534 0.07 27.86 7.24
N PRO A 535 0.76 28.06 8.38
CA PRO A 535 2.17 27.67 8.49
C PRO A 535 2.40 26.16 8.33
N VAL A 536 1.42 25.33 8.71
CA VAL A 536 1.49 23.87 8.56
C VAL A 536 1.37 23.48 7.08
N LEU A 537 0.41 24.07 6.36
CA LEU A 537 0.25 23.90 4.91
C LEU A 537 1.54 24.28 4.15
N ALA A 538 2.09 25.46 4.43
CA ALA A 538 3.33 25.92 3.79
C ALA A 538 4.52 24.97 4.03
N LYS A 539 4.61 24.42 5.25
CA LYS A 539 5.64 23.44 5.58
C LYS A 539 5.46 22.13 4.81
N ILE A 540 4.23 21.59 4.74
CA ILE A 540 3.93 20.36 4.01
C ILE A 540 4.21 20.53 2.51
N GLN A 541 3.85 21.69 1.94
CA GLN A 541 4.20 22.05 0.57
C GLN A 541 5.72 22.01 0.36
N GLY A 542 6.49 22.66 1.25
CA GLY A 542 7.95 22.66 1.17
C GLY A 542 8.61 21.28 1.33
N ASP A 543 8.02 20.39 2.12
CA ASP A 543 8.50 19.01 2.27
C ASP A 543 8.27 18.20 0.99
N LEU A 544 7.05 18.25 0.44
CA LEU A 544 6.66 17.47 -0.73
C LEU A 544 7.22 18.02 -2.04
N SER A 545 7.59 19.30 -2.13
CA SER A 545 8.33 19.83 -3.28
C SER A 545 9.76 19.26 -3.38
N ARG A 546 10.29 18.68 -2.29
CA ARG A 546 11.66 18.14 -2.20
C ARG A 546 11.67 16.60 -2.18
N LEU A 547 10.99 15.96 -3.14
CA LEU A 547 10.90 14.50 -3.24
C LEU A 547 12.26 13.77 -3.29
N GLY A 548 13.34 14.46 -3.67
CA GLY A 548 14.71 13.92 -3.60
C GLY A 548 15.09 13.38 -2.22
N VAL A 549 14.59 13.97 -1.13
CA VAL A 549 14.86 13.53 0.25
C VAL A 549 14.27 12.14 0.51
N TYR A 550 13.03 11.91 0.08
CA TYR A 550 12.33 10.62 0.19
C TYR A 550 12.94 9.58 -0.74
N ARG A 551 13.19 9.94 -2.00
CA ARG A 551 13.81 9.04 -2.99
C ARG A 551 15.20 8.58 -2.52
N SER A 552 15.99 9.47 -1.91
CA SER A 552 17.30 9.12 -1.33
C SER A 552 17.17 8.08 -0.22
N ARG A 553 16.19 8.25 0.69
CA ARG A 553 15.88 7.28 1.75
C ARG A 553 15.54 5.90 1.16
N TYR A 554 14.56 5.84 0.26
CA TYR A 554 14.11 4.57 -0.32
C TYR A 554 15.25 3.88 -1.10
N ASN A 555 16.03 4.63 -1.87
CA ASN A 555 17.20 4.12 -2.57
C ASN A 555 18.31 3.61 -1.62
N ALA A 556 18.48 4.21 -0.45
CA ALA A 556 19.41 3.72 0.56
C ALA A 556 18.96 2.37 1.13
N SER A 557 17.67 2.26 1.50
CA SER A 557 17.10 1.02 2.03
C SER A 557 17.14 -0.12 1.00
N ASP A 558 16.82 0.18 -0.26
CA ASP A 558 16.89 -0.78 -1.35
C ASP A 558 18.32 -1.29 -1.62
N ARG A 559 19.30 -0.39 -1.66
CA ARG A 559 20.72 -0.76 -1.79
C ARG A 559 21.17 -1.67 -0.64
N GLN A 560 20.72 -1.37 0.58
CA GLN A 560 21.05 -2.18 1.76
C GLN A 560 20.43 -3.58 1.67
N ASN A 561 19.12 -3.67 1.36
CA ASN A 561 18.42 -4.95 1.21
C ASN A 561 19.03 -5.80 0.07
N SER A 562 19.29 -5.18 -1.08
CA SER A 562 19.89 -5.85 -2.23
C SER A 562 21.34 -6.29 -1.97
N GLY A 563 22.11 -5.48 -1.24
CA GLY A 563 23.47 -5.83 -0.82
C GLY A 563 23.49 -7.03 0.13
N ALA A 564 22.59 -7.03 1.12
CA ALA A 564 22.43 -8.13 2.07
C ALA A 564 22.02 -9.45 1.38
N LEU A 565 21.09 -9.39 0.41
CA LEU A 565 20.71 -10.56 -0.38
C LEU A 565 21.90 -11.12 -1.19
N LYS A 566 22.67 -10.26 -1.85
CA LYS A 566 23.89 -10.69 -2.58
C LYS A 566 24.90 -11.35 -1.64
N ALA A 567 25.10 -10.80 -0.45
CA ALA A 567 26.01 -11.37 0.54
C ALA A 567 25.53 -12.74 1.04
N LEU A 568 24.21 -12.91 1.23
CA LEU A 568 23.59 -14.19 1.56
C LEU A 568 23.84 -15.24 0.47
N GLU A 569 23.61 -14.88 -0.81
CA GLU A 569 23.82 -15.77 -1.95
C GLU A 569 25.30 -16.18 -2.14
N ALA A 570 26.22 -15.27 -1.83
CA ALA A 570 27.66 -15.54 -1.87
C ALA A 570 28.17 -16.40 -0.69
N GLY A 571 27.32 -16.74 0.29
CA GLY A 571 27.73 -17.42 1.52
C GLY A 571 28.67 -16.58 2.40
N THR A 572 28.77 -15.27 2.13
CA THR A 572 29.63 -14.36 2.90
C THR A 572 29.01 -14.02 4.24
N ALA A 573 29.86 -13.90 5.28
CA ALA A 573 29.42 -13.48 6.60
C ALA A 573 28.72 -12.10 6.54
N PRO A 574 27.73 -11.85 7.42
CA PRO A 574 27.04 -10.56 7.47
C PRO A 574 28.04 -9.41 7.60
N GLN A 575 28.03 -8.46 6.65
CA GLN A 575 28.69 -7.19 6.90
C GLN A 575 27.96 -6.52 8.06
N LYS A 576 28.70 -6.10 9.10
CA LYS A 576 28.13 -5.30 10.20
C LYS A 576 27.41 -4.10 9.59
N THR A 577 26.09 -4.11 9.65
CA THR A 577 25.28 -3.00 9.15
C THR A 577 25.45 -1.82 10.09
N ASN A 578 26.16 -0.79 9.64
CA ASN A 578 25.95 0.53 10.21
C ASN A 578 24.48 0.89 9.92
N ALA A 579 23.80 1.52 10.88
CA ALA A 579 22.49 2.14 10.64
C ALA A 579 22.57 2.96 9.33
N PRO A 580 21.48 3.04 8.54
CA PRO A 580 21.47 3.90 7.36
C PRO A 580 22.05 5.27 7.78
N PRO A 581 23.05 5.79 7.05
CA PRO A 581 23.70 7.02 7.47
C PRO A 581 22.62 8.07 7.63
N VAL A 582 22.59 8.75 8.78
CA VAL A 582 21.89 10.03 8.88
C VAL A 582 22.62 10.93 7.88
N PRO A 583 22.04 11.26 6.71
CA PRO A 583 22.62 12.30 5.89
C PRO A 583 22.49 13.59 6.70
N VAL A 584 23.63 14.19 7.03
CA VAL A 584 23.73 15.51 7.65
C VAL A 584 22.95 16.53 6.83
#